data_AF-A0A7K6MQ48-F1
#
_entry.id   AF-A0A7K6MQ48-F1
#
_cell.length_a   1.000
_cell.length_b   1.000
_cell.length_c   1.000
_cell.angle_alpha   90.00
_cell.angle_beta   90.00
_cell.angle_gamma   90.00
#
_symmetry.space_group_name_H-M   'P 1'
#
loop_
_entity.id
_entity.type
_entity.pdbx_description
1 polymer ?
#
loop_
_entity_poly.entity_id
_entity_poly.type
_entity_poly.pdbx_seq_one_letter_code
_entity_poly.pdbx_strand_id
1 'polypeptide(L)'
;QLRDGGTLRTCVIRANTVYGEKAAFLQELYLLARASSGVLNYLEPENTERNLTYVGNVAWMHVLAARNLQLQPDVLAGQVYYCYDDTPSRKGFLVRHQLLSSADPSVRLGSHIPYWKMWLMIQLHRIIRVILAPFWRPQPFLNVPLLNTIVTTFSFETDKASRHFEYKPLFTWQES
;
A
#
# COMPACT_ATOMS: atom_id res chain seq x y z
N GLN A 1 26.61 1.81 -20.43
CA GLN A 1 27.17 3.13 -20.77
C GLN A 1 26.09 3.91 -21.49
N LEU A 2 25.89 5.17 -21.13
CA LEU A 2 24.97 6.08 -21.80
C LEU A 2 25.53 6.46 -23.18
N ARG A 3 24.67 7.01 -24.07
CA ARG A 3 25.06 7.37 -25.45
C ARG A 3 26.17 8.42 -25.52
N ASP A 4 26.38 9.16 -24.45
CA ASP A 4 27.41 10.18 -24.24
C ASP A 4 28.69 9.62 -23.57
N GLY A 5 28.79 8.31 -23.34
CA GLY A 5 29.91 7.69 -22.62
C GLY A 5 29.79 7.80 -21.10
N GLY A 6 28.72 8.39 -20.56
CA GLY A 6 28.47 8.48 -19.13
C GLY A 6 28.13 7.14 -18.47
N THR A 7 28.39 7.06 -17.16
CA THR A 7 27.99 5.92 -16.33
C THR A 7 26.61 6.16 -15.73
N LEU A 8 25.64 5.33 -16.10
CA LEU A 8 24.30 5.36 -15.50
C LEU A 8 24.37 4.83 -14.06
N ARG A 9 23.95 5.64 -13.11
CA ARG A 9 23.85 5.30 -11.68
C ARG A 9 22.39 5.32 -11.29
N THR A 10 21.93 4.27 -10.60
CA THR A 10 20.53 4.10 -10.23
C THR A 10 20.42 3.52 -8.82
N CYS A 11 19.39 3.91 -8.09
CA CYS A 11 18.95 3.24 -6.87
C CYS A 11 17.46 2.88 -7.01
N VAL A 12 16.97 1.99 -6.15
CA VAL A 12 15.57 1.55 -6.14
C VAL A 12 14.93 1.91 -4.81
N ILE A 13 13.79 2.60 -4.84
CA ILE A 13 12.94 2.82 -3.68
C ILE A 13 11.72 1.90 -3.79
N ARG A 14 11.46 1.13 -2.73
CA ARG A 14 10.31 0.24 -2.60
C ARG A 14 9.39 0.76 -1.52
N ALA A 15 8.30 1.40 -1.93
CA ALA A 15 7.17 1.64 -1.04
C ALA A 15 6.22 0.43 -1.10
N ASN A 16 5.74 -0.03 0.04
CA ASN A 16 4.81 -1.16 0.10
C ASN A 16 3.39 -0.70 -0.21
N THR A 17 2.61 -0.32 0.81
CA THR A 17 1.29 0.28 0.59
C THR A 17 1.40 1.79 0.76
N VAL A 18 1.09 2.52 -0.30
CA VAL A 18 1.11 3.97 -0.28
C VAL A 18 -0.31 4.49 -0.10
N TYR A 19 -0.50 5.37 0.87
CA TYR A 19 -1.77 6.08 1.08
C TYR A 19 -1.54 7.59 0.96
N GLY A 20 -2.62 8.35 0.80
CA GLY A 20 -2.56 9.81 0.72
C GLY A 20 -3.73 10.35 -0.08
N GLU A 21 -3.58 11.59 -0.54
CA GLU A 21 -4.60 12.28 -1.30
C GLU A 21 -4.93 11.51 -2.59
N LYS A 22 -6.22 11.43 -2.91
CA LYS A 22 -6.73 10.78 -4.13
C LYS A 22 -6.39 9.27 -4.21
N ALA A 23 -6.10 8.63 -3.09
CA ALA A 23 -5.95 7.19 -3.02
C ALA A 23 -7.29 6.50 -3.39
N ALA A 24 -7.39 6.00 -4.63
CA ALA A 24 -8.60 5.37 -5.14
C ALA A 24 -9.09 4.21 -4.25
N PHE A 25 -8.15 3.42 -3.70
CA PHE A 25 -8.50 2.31 -2.82
C PHE A 25 -9.17 2.78 -1.51
N LEU A 26 -8.80 3.95 -0.96
CA LEU A 26 -9.46 4.51 0.23
C LEU A 26 -10.87 4.99 -0.12
N GLN A 27 -11.04 5.61 -1.29
CA GLN A 27 -12.34 6.04 -1.79
C GLN A 27 -13.29 4.84 -2.01
N GLU A 28 -12.80 3.79 -2.67
CA GLU A 28 -13.58 2.55 -2.86
C GLU A 28 -13.96 1.92 -1.52
N LEU A 29 -13.01 1.88 -0.57
CA LEU A 29 -13.24 1.34 0.76
C LEU A 29 -14.28 2.14 1.54
N TYR A 30 -14.26 3.47 1.42
CA TYR A 30 -15.27 4.35 1.99
C TYR A 30 -16.66 4.08 1.41
N LEU A 31 -16.77 3.95 0.08
CA LEU A 31 -18.04 3.63 -0.58
C LEU A 31 -18.59 2.28 -0.14
N LEU A 32 -17.73 1.26 -0.02
CA LEU A 32 -18.10 -0.06 0.49
C LEU A 32 -18.57 -0.01 1.95
N ALA A 33 -17.90 0.78 2.79
CA ALA A 33 -18.30 0.99 4.17
C ALA A 33 -19.68 1.66 4.24
N ARG A 34 -19.92 2.72 3.45
CA ARG A 34 -21.25 3.38 3.40
C ARG A 34 -22.35 2.45 2.92
N ALA A 35 -22.08 1.63 1.90
CA ALA A 35 -23.02 0.61 1.43
C ALA A 35 -23.32 -0.46 2.49
N SER A 36 -22.39 -0.68 3.43
CA SER A 36 -22.49 -1.62 4.54
C SER A 36 -22.90 -0.94 5.85
N SER A 37 -23.73 0.11 5.79
CA SER A 37 -24.21 0.86 6.97
C SER A 37 -23.09 1.47 7.82
N GLY A 38 -22.00 1.89 7.19
CA GLY A 38 -20.82 2.46 7.84
C GLY A 38 -19.83 1.42 8.36
N VAL A 39 -20.03 0.12 8.09
CA VAL A 39 -19.16 -0.94 8.64
C VAL A 39 -18.00 -1.26 7.69
N LEU A 40 -16.78 -1.09 8.19
CA LEU A 40 -15.55 -1.40 7.48
C LEU A 40 -15.06 -2.82 7.80
N ASN A 41 -15.42 -3.79 6.97
CA ASN A 41 -14.90 -5.15 7.08
C ASN A 41 -13.49 -5.26 6.48
N TYR A 42 -12.68 -6.18 7.00
CA TYR A 42 -11.29 -6.37 6.55
C TYR A 42 -10.98 -7.85 6.30
N LEU A 43 -10.10 -8.10 5.32
CA LEU A 43 -9.69 -9.45 4.91
C LEU A 43 -8.35 -9.88 5.51
N GLU A 44 -7.56 -8.90 5.96
CA GLU A 44 -6.22 -9.12 6.48
C GLU A 44 -6.32 -9.85 7.83
N PRO A 45 -5.64 -10.99 8.02
CA PRO A 45 -5.57 -11.62 9.32
C PRO A 45 -5.00 -10.66 10.37
N GLU A 46 -5.53 -10.68 11.60
CA GLU A 46 -5.16 -9.70 12.63
C GLU A 46 -3.70 -9.77 13.11
N ASN A 47 -3.02 -10.90 12.82
CA ASN A 47 -1.59 -11.12 13.05
C ASN A 47 -0.71 -10.68 11.87
N THR A 48 -1.32 -10.13 10.81
CA THR A 48 -0.60 -9.67 9.61
C THR A 48 -0.13 -8.24 9.81
N GLU A 49 1.16 -8.03 9.58
CA GLU A 49 1.78 -6.71 9.55
C GLU A 49 2.08 -6.28 8.11
N ARG A 50 1.80 -5.01 7.83
CA ARG A 50 1.99 -4.39 6.54
C ARG A 50 2.26 -2.90 6.72
N ASN A 51 3.43 -2.46 6.29
CA ASN A 51 3.81 -1.07 6.35
C ASN A 51 2.99 -0.25 5.35
N LEU A 52 2.30 0.76 5.87
CA LEU A 52 1.69 1.83 5.10
C LEU A 52 2.61 3.04 5.17
N THR A 53 2.67 3.82 4.08
CA THR A 53 3.49 5.02 4.03
C THR A 53 2.74 6.11 3.30
N TYR A 54 2.78 7.32 3.84
CA TYR A 54 2.17 8.48 3.22
C TYR A 54 2.88 8.86 1.92
N VAL A 55 2.10 9.18 0.88
CA VAL A 55 2.61 9.48 -0.47
C VAL A 55 3.57 10.65 -0.47
N GLY A 56 3.36 11.67 0.37
CA GLY A 56 4.27 12.79 0.52
C GLY A 56 5.64 12.36 1.07
N ASN A 57 5.67 11.43 2.03
CA ASN A 57 6.91 10.87 2.58
C ASN A 57 7.65 9.99 1.58
N VAL A 58 6.92 9.25 0.73
CA VAL A 58 7.50 8.49 -0.38
C VAL A 58 8.13 9.43 -1.40
N ALA A 59 7.42 10.48 -1.81
CA ALA A 59 7.94 11.48 -2.74
C ALA A 59 9.19 12.19 -2.17
N TRP A 60 9.16 12.53 -0.88
CA TRP A 60 10.30 13.12 -0.18
C TRP A 60 11.53 12.21 -0.19
N MET A 61 11.36 10.90 0.07
CA MET A 61 12.45 9.94 -0.02
C MET A 61 13.08 9.91 -1.42
N HIS A 62 12.27 10.01 -2.48
CA HIS A 62 12.79 10.07 -3.86
C HIS A 62 13.62 11.32 -4.11
N VAL A 63 13.18 12.49 -3.61
CA VAL A 63 13.94 13.74 -3.75
C VAL A 63 15.28 13.64 -3.03
N LEU A 64 15.30 13.11 -1.80
CA LEU A 64 16.53 12.92 -1.04
C LEU A 64 17.47 11.92 -1.70
N ALA A 65 16.95 10.79 -2.18
CA ALA A 65 17.75 9.79 -2.88
C ALA A 65 18.32 10.34 -4.18
N ALA A 66 17.55 11.10 -4.96
CA ALA A 66 18.02 11.70 -6.21
C ALA A 66 19.16 12.72 -5.97
N ARG A 67 19.04 13.55 -4.93
CA ARG A 67 20.10 14.50 -4.54
C ARG A 67 21.36 13.77 -4.08
N ASN A 68 21.21 12.78 -3.18
CA ASN A 68 22.35 12.06 -2.65
C ASN A 68 22.99 11.09 -3.65
N LEU A 69 22.26 10.64 -4.67
CA LEU A 69 22.83 9.84 -5.75
C LEU A 69 23.81 10.66 -6.61
N GLN A 70 23.63 11.98 -6.68
CA GLN A 70 24.58 12.89 -7.34
C GLN A 70 25.80 13.18 -6.46
N LEU A 71 25.60 13.37 -5.15
CA LEU A 71 26.65 13.73 -4.19
C LEU A 71 27.51 12.54 -3.77
N GLN A 72 26.88 11.39 -3.51
CA GLN A 72 27.50 10.18 -2.98
C GLN A 72 27.10 8.95 -3.81
N PRO A 73 27.42 8.94 -5.12
CA PRO A 73 27.02 7.89 -6.03
C PRO A 73 27.53 6.51 -5.61
N ASP A 74 28.71 6.42 -5.01
CA ASP A 74 29.34 5.15 -4.64
C ASP A 74 28.60 4.43 -3.51
N VAL A 75 27.83 5.18 -2.71
CA VAL A 75 27.05 4.65 -1.58
C VAL A 75 25.63 4.26 -2.00
N LEU A 76 25.00 5.02 -2.91
CA LEU A 76 23.60 4.83 -3.29
C LEU A 76 23.41 4.00 -4.57
N ALA A 77 24.38 4.00 -5.49
CA ALA A 77 24.24 3.27 -6.75
C ALA A 77 24.12 1.76 -6.51
N GLY A 78 23.17 1.13 -7.20
CA GLY A 78 22.86 -0.30 -7.07
C GLY A 78 22.10 -0.68 -5.81
N GLN A 79 21.81 0.26 -4.91
CA GLN A 79 21.14 -0.03 -3.65
C GLN A 79 19.61 -0.05 -3.79
N VAL A 80 18.99 -0.91 -2.97
CA VAL A 80 17.54 -0.93 -2.73
C VAL A 80 17.25 -0.35 -1.35
N TYR A 81 16.26 0.53 -1.28
CA TYR A 81 15.76 1.18 -0.08
C TYR A 81 14.27 0.91 0.06
N TYR A 82 13.82 0.62 1.27
CA TYR A 82 12.39 0.51 1.57
C TYR A 82 11.90 1.81 2.21
N CYS A 83 10.74 2.30 1.78
CA CYS A 83 10.17 3.52 2.32
C CYS A 83 9.44 3.23 3.64
N TYR A 84 9.65 4.08 4.64
CA TYR A 84 9.02 3.97 5.96
C TYR A 84 8.70 5.37 6.48
N ASP A 85 7.75 5.45 7.41
CA ASP A 85 7.39 6.69 8.12
C ASP A 85 6.86 6.38 9.53
N ASP A 86 6.39 7.41 10.22
CA ASP A 86 5.92 7.35 11.60
C ASP A 86 4.45 6.87 11.72
N THR A 87 3.95 6.12 10.72
CA THR A 87 2.59 5.54 10.77
C THR A 87 2.44 4.64 12.01
N PRO A 88 1.43 4.87 12.86
CA PRO A 88 1.39 4.36 14.24
C PRO A 88 1.09 2.86 14.35
N SER A 89 0.56 2.24 13.28
CA SER A 89 0.21 0.82 13.29
C SER A 89 0.76 0.11 12.06
N ARG A 90 1.39 -1.05 12.30
CA ARG A 90 1.74 -2.01 11.24
C ARG A 90 0.53 -2.82 10.79
N LYS A 91 -0.66 -2.64 11.39
CA LYS A 91 -1.90 -3.31 10.95
C LYS A 91 -2.61 -2.43 9.93
N GLY A 92 -2.50 -2.81 8.65
CA GLY A 92 -3.05 -2.03 7.53
C GLY A 92 -4.53 -1.68 7.68
N PHE A 93 -5.36 -2.62 8.15
CA PHE A 93 -6.78 -2.38 8.39
C PHE A 93 -7.06 -1.33 9.48
N LEU A 94 -6.25 -1.25 10.53
CA LEU A 94 -6.41 -0.24 11.59
C LEU A 94 -6.07 1.15 11.08
N VAL A 95 -4.99 1.27 10.29
CA VAL A 95 -4.60 2.55 9.66
C VAL A 95 -5.71 3.03 8.72
N ARG A 96 -6.26 2.15 7.87
CA ARG A 96 -7.39 2.49 6.99
C ARG A 96 -8.63 2.91 7.78
N HIS A 97 -8.95 2.19 8.86
CA HIS A 97 -10.04 2.57 9.74
C HIS A 97 -9.80 3.96 10.34
N GLN A 98 -8.60 4.23 10.86
CA GLN A 98 -8.27 5.53 11.45
C GLN A 98 -8.41 6.66 10.42
N LEU A 99 -7.87 6.49 9.21
CA LEU A 99 -7.99 7.45 8.11
C LEU A 99 -9.45 7.70 7.68
N LEU A 100 -10.27 6.66 7.63
CA LEU A 100 -11.68 6.81 7.25
C LEU A 100 -12.51 7.40 8.39
N SER A 101 -12.25 7.01 9.64
CA SER A 101 -12.96 7.49 10.82
C SER A 101 -12.64 8.96 11.16
N SER A 102 -11.43 9.43 10.83
CA SER A 102 -11.08 10.85 10.96
C SER A 102 -11.81 11.72 9.94
N ALA A 103 -12.04 11.19 8.73
CA ALA A 103 -12.80 11.88 7.68
C ALA A 103 -14.32 11.78 7.89
N ASP A 104 -14.82 10.62 8.34
CA ASP A 104 -16.22 10.34 8.59
C ASP A 104 -16.38 9.48 9.86
N PRO A 105 -16.76 10.11 11.00
CA PRO A 105 -16.95 9.41 12.28
C PRO A 105 -18.05 8.33 12.28
N SER A 106 -18.88 8.26 11.23
CA SER A 106 -19.88 7.21 11.09
C SER A 106 -19.27 5.86 10.68
N VAL A 107 -18.04 5.86 10.17
CA VAL A 107 -17.32 4.64 9.81
C VAL A 107 -16.89 3.89 11.08
N ARG A 108 -17.31 2.64 11.19
CA ARG A 108 -17.01 1.75 12.31
C ARG A 108 -16.19 0.57 11.83
N LEU A 109 -15.28 0.09 12.67
CA LEU A 109 -14.55 -1.14 12.40
C LEU A 109 -15.52 -2.33 12.42
N GLY A 110 -15.52 -3.10 11.33
CA GLY A 110 -16.30 -4.31 11.17
C GLY A 110 -15.56 -5.56 11.63
N SER A 111 -15.98 -6.71 11.10
CA SER A 111 -15.40 -8.01 11.44
C SER A 111 -14.38 -8.47 10.40
N HIS A 112 -13.45 -9.31 10.83
CA HIS A 112 -12.56 -10.05 9.95
C HIS A 112 -13.38 -10.98 9.04
N ILE A 113 -13.17 -10.89 7.73
CA ILE A 113 -13.78 -11.78 6.74
C ILE A 113 -12.88 -13.02 6.59
N PRO A 114 -13.34 -14.23 6.96
CA PRO A 114 -12.55 -15.43 6.79
C PRO A 114 -12.17 -15.70 5.34
N TYR A 115 -10.94 -16.20 5.12
CA TYR A 115 -10.41 -16.54 3.80
C TYR A 115 -11.37 -17.40 2.96
N TRP A 116 -11.99 -18.42 3.56
CA TRP A 116 -12.90 -19.33 2.85
C TRP A 116 -14.13 -18.61 2.28
N LYS A 117 -14.66 -17.58 2.96
CA LYS A 117 -15.79 -16.79 2.46
C LYS A 117 -15.38 -16.04 1.19
N MET A 118 -14.23 -15.39 1.22
CA MET A 118 -13.70 -14.66 0.06
C MET A 118 -13.35 -15.60 -1.09
N TRP A 119 -12.74 -16.75 -0.79
CA TRP A 119 -12.45 -17.78 -1.78
C TRP A 119 -13.73 -18.27 -2.48
N LEU A 120 -14.79 -18.55 -1.72
CA LEU A 120 -16.09 -18.95 -2.26
C LEU A 120 -16.68 -17.86 -3.16
N MET A 121 -16.64 -16.60 -2.73
CA MET A 121 -17.10 -15.46 -3.52
C MET A 121 -16.34 -15.32 -4.84
N ILE A 122 -15.01 -15.48 -4.83
CA ILE A 122 -14.18 -15.46 -6.04
C ILE A 122 -14.59 -16.60 -6.98
N GLN A 123 -14.81 -17.80 -6.46
CA GLN A 123 -15.23 -18.95 -7.27
C GLN A 123 -16.63 -18.77 -7.87
N LEU A 124 -17.59 -18.27 -7.11
CA LEU A 124 -18.93 -17.92 -7.61
C LEU A 124 -18.86 -16.86 -8.70
N HIS A 125 -18.08 -15.80 -8.49
CA HIS A 125 -17.89 -14.75 -9.49
C HIS A 125 -17.25 -15.29 -10.78
N ARG A 126 -16.31 -16.24 -10.68
CA ARG A 126 -15.74 -16.92 -11.86
C ARG A 126 -16.80 -17.70 -12.64
N ILE A 127 -17.68 -18.43 -11.96
CA ILE A 127 -18.79 -19.18 -12.60
C ILE A 127 -19.73 -18.19 -13.30
N ILE A 128 -20.17 -17.15 -12.61
CA ILE A 128 -21.03 -16.09 -13.16
C ILE A 128 -20.39 -15.45 -14.40
N ARG A 129 -19.09 -15.16 -14.35
CA ARG A 129 -18.34 -14.60 -15.48
C ARG A 129 -18.31 -15.55 -16.68
N VAL A 130 -18.16 -16.86 -16.47
CA VAL A 130 -18.19 -17.85 -17.57
C VAL A 130 -19.59 -17.93 -18.20
N ILE A 131 -20.64 -17.91 -17.38
CA ILE A 131 -22.04 -17.94 -17.85
C ILE A 131 -22.39 -16.66 -18.62
N LEU A 132 -21.94 -15.50 -18.15
CA LEU A 132 -22.22 -14.20 -18.76
C LEU A 132 -21.27 -13.85 -19.92
N ALA A 133 -20.09 -14.48 -20.01
CA ALA A 133 -19.09 -14.25 -21.05
C ALA A 133 -19.64 -14.12 -22.50
N PRO A 134 -20.63 -14.93 -22.95
CA PRO A 134 -21.21 -14.78 -24.28
C PRO A 134 -22.00 -13.48 -24.50
N PHE A 135 -22.52 -12.86 -23.44
CA PHE A 135 -23.38 -11.68 -23.52
C PHE A 135 -22.69 -10.40 -23.02
N TRP A 136 -21.85 -10.53 -22.00
CA TRP A 136 -21.17 -9.42 -21.33
C TRP A 136 -19.86 -9.92 -20.73
N ARG A 137 -18.78 -9.13 -20.81
CA ARG A 137 -17.50 -9.44 -20.15
C ARG A 137 -17.35 -8.61 -18.86
N PRO A 138 -17.86 -9.06 -17.71
CA PRO A 138 -17.73 -8.30 -16.48
C PRO A 138 -16.26 -8.22 -16.08
N GLN A 139 -15.87 -7.07 -15.51
CA GLN A 139 -14.55 -6.91 -14.92
C GLN A 139 -14.38 -7.87 -13.73
N PRO A 140 -13.19 -8.47 -13.56
CA PRO A 140 -12.93 -9.38 -12.46
C PRO A 140 -13.00 -8.63 -11.12
N PHE A 141 -13.84 -9.10 -10.21
CA PHE A 141 -14.00 -8.53 -8.85
C PHE A 141 -12.73 -8.65 -8.02
N LEU A 142 -12.25 -9.88 -7.81
CA LEU A 142 -11.05 -10.19 -7.03
C LEU A 142 -10.47 -11.52 -7.53
N ASN A 143 -9.15 -11.60 -7.71
CA ASN A 143 -8.48 -12.83 -8.13
C ASN A 143 -7.83 -13.53 -6.93
N VAL A 144 -7.71 -14.85 -6.98
CA VAL A 144 -7.08 -15.64 -5.91
C VAL A 144 -5.64 -15.20 -5.58
N PRO A 145 -4.77 -14.86 -6.57
CA PRO A 145 -3.44 -14.35 -6.25
C PRO A 145 -3.48 -13.03 -5.48
N LEU A 146 -4.43 -12.14 -5.79
CA LEU A 146 -4.61 -10.87 -5.08
C LEU A 146 -5.09 -11.10 -3.65
N LEU A 147 -6.00 -12.05 -3.43
CA LEU A 147 -6.42 -12.47 -2.09
C LEU A 147 -5.24 -13.00 -1.27
N ASN A 148 -4.40 -13.85 -1.87
CA ASN A 148 -3.20 -14.38 -1.21
C ASN A 148 -2.23 -13.26 -0.82
N THR A 149 -2.02 -12.26 -1.67
CA THR A 149 -1.18 -11.09 -1.35
C THR A 149 -1.75 -10.27 -0.19
N ILE A 150 -3.09 -10.15 -0.08
CA ILE A 150 -3.74 -9.42 1.01
C ILE A 150 -3.53 -10.14 2.35
N VAL A 151 -3.63 -11.46 2.38
CA VAL A 151 -3.50 -12.25 3.62
C VAL A 151 -2.06 -12.57 4.01
N THR A 152 -1.08 -12.17 3.19
CA THR A 152 0.34 -12.40 3.44
C THR A 152 0.97 -11.20 4.14
N THR A 153 1.73 -11.47 5.21
CA THR A 153 2.50 -10.46 5.95
C THR A 153 3.67 -9.94 5.14
N PHE A 154 3.76 -8.61 5.03
CA PHE A 154 4.90 -7.93 4.40
C PHE A 154 5.28 -6.72 5.27
N SER A 155 6.08 -6.98 6.30
CA SER A 155 6.70 -5.93 7.12
C SER A 155 8.22 -5.94 6.92
N PHE A 156 8.80 -4.75 7.03
CA PHE A 156 10.24 -4.54 7.04
C PHE A 156 10.56 -3.45 8.06
N GLU A 157 11.75 -3.54 8.64
CA GLU A 157 12.30 -2.52 9.51
C GLU A 157 13.71 -2.22 9.02
N THR A 158 13.98 -0.97 8.72
CA THR A 158 15.27 -0.58 8.15
C THR A 158 15.63 0.84 8.53
N ASP A 159 16.91 1.05 8.79
CA ASP A 159 17.53 2.33 9.03
C ASP A 159 18.42 2.77 7.86
N LYS A 160 18.44 1.98 6.77
CA LYS A 160 19.41 2.10 5.68
C LYS A 160 19.31 3.46 4.97
N ALA A 161 18.09 3.95 4.77
CA ALA A 161 17.86 5.26 4.15
C ALA A 161 18.36 6.39 5.06
N SER A 162 18.15 6.28 6.38
CA SER A 162 18.68 7.22 7.36
C SER A 162 20.22 7.21 7.38
N ARG A 163 20.85 6.03 7.34
CA ARG A 163 22.32 5.92 7.32
C ARG A 163 22.97 6.41 6.03
N HIS A 164 22.37 6.17 4.86
CA HIS A 164 22.99 6.47 3.58
C HIS A 164 22.73 7.91 3.10
N PHE A 165 21.59 8.49 3.44
CA PHE A 165 21.21 9.82 2.95
C PHE A 165 20.37 10.63 3.94
N GLU A 166 20.51 10.32 5.25
CA GLU A 166 19.90 11.07 6.35
C GLU A 166 18.37 11.19 6.25
N TYR A 167 17.73 10.17 5.65
CA TYR A 167 16.28 10.15 5.54
C TYR A 167 15.58 10.28 6.89
N LYS A 168 14.65 11.23 6.93
CA LYS A 168 13.59 11.36 7.94
C LYS A 168 12.28 11.68 7.22
N PRO A 169 11.13 11.14 7.68
CA PRO A 169 9.83 11.52 7.15
C PRO A 169 9.66 13.04 7.17
N LEU A 170 9.09 13.60 6.10
CA LEU A 170 8.83 15.05 6.01
C LEU A 170 7.53 15.40 6.73
N PHE A 171 6.53 14.53 6.60
CA PHE A 171 5.23 14.65 7.22
C PHE A 171 5.11 13.66 8.37
N THR A 172 4.71 14.17 9.51
CA THR A 172 4.32 13.34 10.66
C THR A 172 3.00 12.63 10.38
N TRP A 173 2.66 11.63 11.19
CA TRP A 173 1.36 10.97 11.09
C TRP A 173 0.18 11.94 11.26
N GLN A 174 0.30 13.00 12.08
CA GLN A 174 -0.78 13.97 12.24
C GLN A 174 -0.99 14.87 11.01
N GLU A 175 0.06 15.08 10.22
CA GLU A 175 0.04 15.91 9.00
C GLU A 175 -0.32 15.10 7.74
N SER A 176 -0.28 13.76 7.84
CA SER A 176 -0.58 12.81 6.76
C SER A 176 -2.07 12.49 6.66
#